data_AF-A0A7S0CKS4-F1
#
_entry.id   AF-A0A7S0CKS4-F1
#
_cell.length_a   1.000
_cell.length_b   1.000
_cell.length_c   1.000
_cell.angle_alpha   90.00
_cell.angle_beta   90.00
_cell.angle_gamma   90.00
#
_symmetry.space_group_name_H-M   'P 1'
#
loop_
_entity.id
_entity.type
_entity.pdbx_description
1 polymer ?
#
loop_
_entity_poly.entity_id
_entity_poly.type
_entity_poly.pdbx_seq_one_letter_code
_entity_poly.pdbx_strand_id
1 'polypeptide(L)'
;TVGNFSPQLFDKVADVILPRLHEFNSQAIANMVWAYAVFNFPSNVDFGLHSDLIRLIVSSIESFDDKGLRQLHQWNLWGKERTDKNILPLGLSQHCLRVFNSTKVFQSRFQNDVARVLHSMGISFEKEVLLNSGYSI
;
A
#
# COMPACT_ATOMS: atom_id res chain seq x y z
N THR A 1 0.68 -12.62 12.16
CA THR A 1 2.14 -12.80 11.93
C THR A 1 2.85 -12.50 13.23
N VAL A 2 3.67 -13.43 13.72
CA VAL A 2 4.36 -13.29 15.02
C VAL A 2 5.52 -12.30 14.87
N GLY A 3 5.51 -11.24 15.67
CA GLY A 3 6.38 -10.07 15.55
C GLY A 3 7.78 -10.27 16.13
N ASN A 4 8.61 -11.08 15.48
CA ASN A 4 10.05 -11.04 15.72
C ASN A 4 10.71 -10.19 14.61
N PHE A 5 10.93 -8.91 14.90
CA PHE A 5 11.42 -7.92 13.95
C PHE A 5 12.92 -7.72 14.14
N SER A 6 13.72 -8.19 13.18
CA SER A 6 15.14 -7.84 13.10
C SER A 6 15.37 -6.98 11.85
N PRO A 7 15.59 -5.66 11.98
CA PRO A 7 15.99 -4.76 10.89
C PRO A 7 17.11 -5.34 10.01
N GLN A 8 18.10 -5.96 10.64
CA GLN A 8 19.28 -6.53 9.99
C GLN A 8 18.94 -7.72 9.07
N LEU A 9 17.88 -8.46 9.38
CA LEU A 9 17.40 -9.54 8.51
C LEU A 9 16.83 -8.98 7.22
N PHE A 10 16.09 -7.87 7.28
CA PHE A 10 15.51 -7.24 6.10
C PHE A 10 16.57 -6.59 5.21
N ASP A 11 17.64 -6.05 5.78
CA ASP A 11 18.80 -5.56 5.01
C ASP A 11 19.44 -6.70 4.21
N LYS A 12 19.68 -7.85 4.86
CA LYS A 12 20.23 -9.02 4.17
C LYS A 12 19.29 -9.61 3.13
N VAL A 13 17.99 -9.55 3.38
CA VAL A 13 16.98 -9.98 2.40
C VAL A 13 16.97 -9.05 1.20
N ALA A 14 17.06 -7.73 1.41
CA ALA A 14 17.18 -6.75 0.33
C ALA A 14 18.42 -6.99 -0.55
N ASP A 15 19.59 -7.23 0.05
CA ASP A 15 20.84 -7.54 -0.66
C ASP A 15 20.72 -8.75 -1.59
N VAL A 16 19.93 -9.76 -1.19
CA VAL A 16 19.72 -10.99 -1.97
C VAL A 16 18.66 -10.81 -3.06
N ILE A 17 17.65 -9.98 -2.79
CA ILE A 17 16.53 -9.79 -3.71
C ILE A 17 16.90 -8.84 -4.86
N LEU A 18 17.64 -7.75 -4.60
CA LEU A 18 17.95 -6.75 -5.63
C LEU A 18 18.52 -7.36 -6.94
N PRO A 19 19.53 -8.25 -6.90
CA PRO A 19 20.08 -8.86 -8.11
C PRO A 19 19.10 -9.79 -8.84
N ARG A 20 18.08 -10.29 -8.12
CA ARG A 20 17.12 -11.30 -8.55
C ARG A 20 15.72 -10.74 -8.80
N LEU A 21 15.55 -9.42 -8.77
CA LEU A 21 14.24 -8.76 -8.93
C LEU A 21 13.50 -9.22 -10.19
N HIS A 22 14.23 -9.49 -11.27
CA HIS A 22 13.70 -9.97 -12.54
C HIS A 22 13.09 -11.39 -12.48
N GLU A 23 13.38 -12.17 -11.45
CA GLU A 23 12.80 -13.51 -11.22
C GLU A 23 11.40 -13.44 -10.60
N PHE A 24 10.99 -12.28 -10.06
CA PHE A 24 9.73 -12.12 -9.36
C PHE A 24 8.62 -11.65 -10.32
N ASN A 25 7.43 -12.25 -10.18
CA ASN A 25 6.24 -11.78 -10.90
C ASN A 25 5.62 -10.54 -10.24
N SER A 26 4.68 -9.89 -10.93
CA SER A 26 4.01 -8.66 -10.45
C SER A 26 3.32 -8.84 -9.10
N GLN A 27 2.73 -10.00 -8.83
CA GLN A 27 2.09 -10.28 -7.53
C GLN A 27 3.12 -10.32 -6.40
N ALA A 28 4.26 -10.98 -6.62
CA ALA A 28 5.34 -11.06 -5.64
C ALA A 28 5.94 -9.68 -5.37
N ILE A 29 6.15 -8.88 -6.42
CA ILE A 29 6.61 -7.49 -6.32
C ILE A 29 5.62 -6.65 -5.51
N ALA A 30 4.32 -6.69 -5.84
CA ALA A 30 3.29 -5.93 -5.14
C ALA A 30 3.19 -6.29 -3.64
N ASN A 31 3.20 -7.59 -3.33
CA ASN A 31 3.18 -8.05 -1.94
C ASN A 31 4.41 -7.60 -1.17
N MET A 32 5.58 -7.62 -1.81
CA MET A 32 6.85 -7.24 -1.18
C MET A 32 6.87 -5.76 -0.83
N VAL A 33 6.58 -4.87 -1.78
CA VAL A 33 6.60 -3.41 -1.53
C VAL A 33 5.50 -2.98 -0.55
N TRP A 34 4.35 -3.65 -0.60
CA TRP A 34 3.29 -3.43 0.38
C TRP A 34 3.68 -3.88 1.79
N ALA A 35 4.42 -4.99 1.93
CA ALA A 35 4.94 -5.41 3.23
C ALA A 35 5.84 -4.33 3.84
N TYR A 36 6.72 -3.70 3.05
CA TYR A 36 7.54 -2.58 3.52
C TYR A 36 6.70 -1.42 4.05
N ALA A 37 5.61 -1.08 3.35
CA ALA A 37 4.69 -0.03 3.78
C ALA A 37 3.96 -0.41 5.09
N VAL A 38 3.43 -1.63 5.19
CA VAL A 38 2.67 -2.11 6.36
C VAL A 38 3.53 -2.22 7.61
N PHE A 39 4.74 -2.74 7.48
CA PHE A 39 5.65 -2.88 8.62
C PHE A 39 6.36 -1.57 8.97
N ASN A 40 6.17 -0.51 8.17
CA ASN A 40 6.77 0.80 8.33
C ASN A 40 8.28 0.72 8.65
N PHE A 41 9.01 -0.15 7.93
CA PHE A 41 10.40 -0.45 8.27
C PHE A 41 11.26 0.83 8.24
N PRO A 42 11.86 1.24 9.38
CA PRO A 42 12.55 2.52 9.48
C PRO A 42 13.98 2.51 8.92
N SER A 43 14.61 1.35 8.79
CA SER A 43 16.07 1.18 8.69
C SER A 43 16.64 1.11 7.26
N ASN A 44 15.80 1.03 6.24
CA ASN A 44 16.23 0.73 4.88
C ASN A 44 15.23 1.27 3.85
N VAL A 45 15.04 2.59 3.92
CA VAL A 45 14.36 3.39 2.89
C VAL A 45 14.93 3.11 1.49
N ASP A 46 16.21 2.74 1.38
CA ASP A 46 16.90 2.49 0.11
C ASP A 46 16.33 1.32 -0.70
N PHE A 47 15.99 0.18 -0.08
CA PHE A 47 15.39 -0.93 -0.83
C PHE A 47 13.95 -0.61 -1.23
N GLY A 48 13.17 -0.10 -0.27
CA GLY A 48 11.78 0.29 -0.47
C GLY A 48 11.59 1.46 -1.42
N LEU A 49 12.64 2.19 -1.80
CA LEU A 49 12.64 3.26 -2.80
C LEU A 49 13.64 3.00 -3.93
N HIS A 50 14.11 1.76 -4.10
CA HIS A 50 15.20 1.46 -5.01
C HIS A 50 14.80 1.74 -6.47
N SER A 51 15.65 2.45 -7.20
CA SER A 51 15.34 2.89 -8.58
C SER A 51 15.11 1.72 -9.54
N ASP A 52 15.83 0.61 -9.38
CA ASP A 52 15.63 -0.59 -10.21
C ASP A 52 14.28 -1.26 -9.96
N LEU A 53 13.80 -1.27 -8.71
CA LEU A 53 12.48 -1.76 -8.35
C LEU A 53 11.39 -0.88 -8.96
N ILE A 54 11.55 0.45 -8.87
CA ILE A 54 10.63 1.41 -9.51
C ILE A 54 10.62 1.21 -11.03
N ARG A 55 11.79 1.07 -11.67
CA ARG A 55 11.90 0.84 -13.10
C ARG A 55 11.21 -0.46 -13.52
N LEU A 56 11.40 -1.53 -12.75
CA LEU A 56 10.76 -2.82 -13.00
C LEU A 56 9.24 -2.70 -12.93
N ILE A 57 8.70 -2.07 -11.88
CA ILE A 57 7.26 -1.83 -11.72
C ILE A 57 6.70 -1.03 -12.91
N VAL A 58 7.38 0.06 -13.29
CA VAL A 58 6.96 0.89 -14.43
C VAL A 58 6.95 0.07 -15.73
N SER A 59 7.95 -0.78 -15.96
CA SER A 59 8.02 -1.62 -17.18
C SER A 59 7.03 -2.78 -17.20
N SER A 60 6.49 -3.18 -16.05
CA SER A 60 5.61 -4.35 -15.90
C SER A 60 4.21 -3.99 -15.44
N ILE A 61 3.80 -2.72 -15.56
CA ILE A 61 2.54 -2.27 -14.96
C ILE A 61 1.31 -3.04 -15.47
N GLU A 62 1.30 -3.41 -16.75
CA GLU A 62 0.19 -4.11 -17.39
C GLU A 62 -0.03 -5.52 -16.85
N SER A 63 0.95 -6.11 -16.14
CA SER A 63 0.80 -7.44 -15.51
C SER A 63 0.34 -7.38 -14.06
N PHE A 64 0.06 -6.20 -13.50
CA PHE A 64 -0.53 -6.06 -12.16
C PHE A 64 -2.06 -6.14 -12.24
N ASP A 65 -2.65 -6.92 -11.32
CA ASP A 65 -4.10 -6.93 -11.11
C ASP A 65 -4.55 -5.77 -10.20
N ASP A 66 -5.86 -5.58 -10.06
CA ASP A 66 -6.42 -4.51 -9.22
C ASP A 66 -5.92 -4.57 -7.77
N LYS A 67 -5.67 -5.77 -7.24
CA LYS A 67 -5.10 -5.93 -5.90
C LYS A 67 -3.66 -5.39 -5.85
N GLY A 68 -2.84 -5.75 -6.82
CA GLY A 68 -1.47 -5.28 -6.97
C GLY A 68 -1.41 -3.77 -7.13
N LEU A 69 -2.23 -3.19 -8.00
CA LEU A 69 -2.30 -1.74 -8.20
C LEU A 69 -2.69 -0.98 -6.92
N ARG A 70 -3.58 -1.56 -6.09
CA ARG A 70 -3.92 -1.01 -4.77
C ARG A 70 -2.77 -1.10 -3.78
N GLN A 71 -2.05 -2.22 -3.76
CA GLN A 71 -0.85 -2.39 -2.96
C GLN A 71 0.23 -1.37 -3.35
N LEU A 72 0.41 -1.11 -4.66
CA LEU A 72 1.30 -0.07 -5.17
C LEU A 72 0.85 1.34 -4.75
N HIS A 73 -0.46 1.63 -4.73
CA HIS A 73 -0.97 2.91 -4.21
C HIS A 73 -0.58 3.13 -2.74
N GLN A 74 -0.78 2.10 -1.89
CA GLN A 74 -0.44 2.17 -0.47
C GLN A 74 1.06 2.36 -0.25
N TRP A 75 1.90 1.63 -0.99
CA TRP A 75 3.35 1.82 -0.96
C TRP A 75 3.77 3.22 -1.41
N ASN A 76 3.17 3.75 -2.49
CA ASN A 76 3.44 5.11 -2.95
C ASN A 76 3.06 6.18 -1.91
N LEU A 77 1.94 6.01 -1.21
CA LEU A 77 1.55 6.91 -0.12
C LEU A 77 2.56 6.85 1.04
N TRP A 78 2.93 5.64 1.48
CA TRP A 78 3.93 5.44 2.53
C TRP A 78 5.27 6.13 2.22
N GLY A 79 5.76 6.03 0.98
CA GLY A 79 6.99 6.74 0.59
C GLY A 79 6.82 8.25 0.53
N LYS A 80 5.65 8.73 0.10
CA LYS A 80 5.33 10.17 0.10
C LYS A 80 5.32 10.75 1.50
N GLU A 81 4.76 10.07 2.47
CA GLU A 81 4.75 10.52 3.88
C GLU A 81 6.16 10.63 4.47
N ARG A 82 7.12 9.87 3.94
CA ARG A 82 8.52 9.84 4.42
C ARG A 82 9.45 10.79 3.68
N THR A 83 9.18 11.06 2.41
CA THR A 83 10.11 11.80 1.52
C THR A 83 9.50 13.06 0.93
N ASP A 84 8.23 13.35 1.24
CA ASP A 84 7.40 14.40 0.66
C ASP A 84 7.26 14.31 -0.87
N LYS A 85 7.58 13.14 -1.45
CA LYS A 85 7.56 12.88 -2.90
C LYS A 85 6.93 11.53 -3.19
N ASN A 86 6.19 11.44 -4.30
CA ASN A 86 5.70 10.15 -4.78
C ASN A 86 6.90 9.27 -5.16
N ILE A 87 6.80 7.97 -4.84
CA ILE A 87 7.73 6.95 -5.30
C ILE A 87 7.53 6.71 -6.79
N LEU A 88 6.26 6.59 -7.20
CA LEU A 88 5.85 6.28 -8.56
C LEU A 88 5.71 7.56 -9.39
N PRO A 89 5.97 7.51 -10.71
CA PRO A 89 5.65 8.61 -11.62
C PRO A 89 4.19 9.04 -11.50
N LEU A 90 3.90 10.33 -11.78
CA LEU A 90 2.59 10.92 -11.54
C LEU A 90 1.44 10.17 -12.22
N GLY A 91 1.58 9.83 -13.51
CA GLY A 91 0.54 9.12 -14.25
C GLY A 91 0.24 7.73 -13.66
N LEU A 92 1.28 7.05 -13.19
CA LEU A 92 1.16 5.74 -12.55
C LEU A 92 0.52 5.85 -11.16
N SER A 93 0.93 6.85 -10.38
CA SER A 93 0.34 7.17 -9.08
C SER A 93 -1.16 7.44 -9.20
N GLN A 94 -1.57 8.22 -10.19
CA GLN A 94 -2.98 8.52 -10.48
C GLN A 94 -3.75 7.28 -10.92
N HIS A 95 -3.15 6.41 -11.75
CA HIS A 95 -3.76 5.15 -12.14
C HIS A 95 -4.04 4.27 -10.90
N CYS A 96 -3.04 4.05 -10.06
CA CYS A 96 -3.18 3.24 -8.85
C CYS A 96 -4.23 3.83 -7.90
N LEU A 97 -4.29 5.16 -7.75
CA LEU A 97 -5.32 5.85 -6.96
C LEU A 97 -6.74 5.61 -7.51
N ARG A 98 -6.93 5.67 -8.84
CA ARG A 98 -8.25 5.39 -9.43
C ARG A 98 -8.73 3.97 -9.15
N VAL A 99 -7.83 2.99 -9.23
CA VAL A 99 -8.14 1.57 -8.92
C VAL A 99 -8.37 1.36 -7.42
N PHE A 100 -7.69 2.12 -6.56
CA PHE A 100 -7.98 2.12 -5.13
C PHE A 100 -9.40 2.63 -4.85
N ASN A 101 -9.78 3.75 -5.46
CA ASN A 101 -11.08 4.40 -5.24
C ASN A 101 -12.26 3.69 -5.93
N SER A 102 -12.03 2.81 -6.90
CA SER A 102 -13.11 2.08 -7.59
C SER A 102 -13.73 0.97 -6.74
N THR A 103 -13.17 0.69 -5.56
CA THR A 103 -13.66 -0.36 -4.66
C THR A 103 -15.01 0.06 -4.06
N LYS A 104 -16.07 -0.71 -4.33
CA LYS A 104 -17.31 -0.63 -3.57
C LYS A 104 -17.02 -1.07 -2.13
N VAL A 105 -17.01 -0.13 -1.20
CA VAL A 105 -16.88 -0.41 0.22
C VAL A 105 -18.07 -1.28 0.64
N PHE A 106 -17.81 -2.51 1.08
CA PHE A 106 -18.83 -3.33 1.73
C PHE A 106 -18.66 -3.13 3.24
N GLN A 107 -19.60 -2.41 3.85
CA GLN A 107 -19.70 -2.25 5.29
C GLN A 107 -19.68 -3.62 5.97
N SER A 108 -18.70 -3.82 6.86
CA SER A 108 -18.64 -5.01 7.68
C SER A 108 -19.84 -5.08 8.64
N ARG A 109 -20.22 -6.29 9.07
CA ARG A 109 -21.24 -6.46 10.11
C ARG A 109 -20.90 -5.68 11.39
N PHE A 110 -19.61 -5.60 11.73
CA PHE A 110 -19.10 -4.86 12.88
C PHE A 110 -19.30 -3.34 12.73
N GLN A 111 -18.98 -2.74 11.58
CA GLN A 111 -19.24 -1.32 11.32
C GLN A 111 -20.74 -0.99 11.41
N ASN A 112 -21.61 -1.90 10.94
CA ASN A 112 -23.06 -1.76 11.07
C ASN A 112 -23.53 -1.79 12.53
N ASP A 113 -22.94 -2.65 13.36
CA ASP A 113 -23.28 -2.75 14.77
C ASP A 113 -22.79 -1.54 15.57
N VAL A 114 -21.56 -1.06 15.30
CA VAL A 114 -21.03 0.20 15.88
C VAL A 114 -21.92 1.38 15.50
N ALA A 115 -22.30 1.49 14.23
CA ALA A 115 -23.23 2.49 13.74
C ALA A 115 -24.59 2.46 14.47
N ARG A 116 -25.12 1.27 14.75
CA ARG A 116 -26.38 1.09 15.49
C ARG A 116 -26.26 1.57 16.93
N VAL A 117 -25.15 1.26 17.61
CA VAL A 117 -24.91 1.67 19.00
C VAL A 117 -24.78 3.20 19.09
N LEU A 118 -23.99 3.82 18.22
CA LEU A 118 -23.83 5.28 18.22
C LEU A 118 -25.16 6.02 18.01
N HIS A 119 -26.00 5.51 17.10
CA HIS A 119 -27.34 6.05 16.90
C HIS A 119 -28.23 5.90 18.15
N SER A 120 -28.13 4.76 18.86
CA SER A 120 -28.88 4.55 20.12
C SER A 120 -28.43 5.47 21.26
N MET A 121 -27.23 6.04 21.18
CA MET A 121 -26.70 7.03 22.13
C MET A 121 -27.04 8.47 21.75
N GLY A 122 -27.82 8.69 20.68
CA GLY A 122 -28.19 10.02 20.19
C GLY A 122 -27.07 10.75 19.44
N ILE A 123 -26.00 10.04 19.05
CA ILE A 123 -24.88 10.61 18.33
C ILE A 123 -25.18 10.56 16.83
N SER A 124 -25.31 11.75 16.22
CA SER A 124 -25.34 11.92 14.77
C SER A 124 -23.93 11.73 14.19
N PHE A 125 -23.79 10.88 13.18
CA PHE A 125 -22.54 10.70 12.44
C PHE A 125 -22.83 10.47 10.96
N GLU A 126 -21.94 10.95 10.08
CA GLU A 126 -21.95 10.56 8.68
C GLU A 126 -21.41 9.13 8.57
N LYS A 127 -22.22 8.21 8.04
CA LYS A 127 -21.80 6.84 7.76
C LYS A 127 -20.78 6.88 6.62
N GLU A 128 -19.54 6.55 6.95
CA GLU A 128 -18.42 6.43 6.02
C GLU A 128 -18.10 7.73 5.29
N VAL A 129 -17.21 8.53 5.88
CA VAL A 129 -16.71 9.74 5.23
C VAL A 129 -15.70 9.30 4.19
N LEU A 130 -16.09 9.43 2.92
CA LEU A 130 -15.16 9.29 1.80
C LEU A 130 -14.31 10.55 1.78
N LEU A 131 -13.10 10.46 2.32
CA LEU A 131 -12.16 11.56 2.30
C LEU A 131 -11.86 11.94 0.84
N ASN A 132 -11.49 13.20 0.60
CA ASN A 132 -11.03 13.67 -0.70
C ASN A 132 -9.81 12.89 -1.23
N SER A 133 -9.14 12.13 -0.36
CA SER A 133 -8.05 11.19 -0.66
C SER A 133 -8.53 9.83 -1.18
N GLY A 134 -9.84 9.55 -1.17
CA GLY A 134 -10.45 8.28 -1.59
C GLY A 134 -10.50 7.20 -0.51
N TYR A 135 -10.09 7.53 0.71
CA TYR A 135 -10.17 6.66 1.87
C TYR A 135 -11.56 6.74 2.48
N SER A 136 -12.12 5.59 2.86
CA SER A 136 -13.36 5.52 3.63
C SER A 136 -13.00 5.30 5.11
N ILE A 137 -13.56 6.12 6.00
CA ILE A 137 -13.42 6.03 7.46
C ILE A 137 -14.81 5.85 8.07
#